data_AF-A0A963WQ54-F1
#
_entry.id   AF-A0A963WQ54-F1
#
_cell.length_a   1.000
_cell.length_b   1.000
_cell.length_c   1.000
_cell.angle_alpha   90.00
_cell.angle_beta   90.00
_cell.angle_gamma   90.00
#
_symmetry.space_group_name_H-M   'P 1'
#
loop_
_entity.id
_entity.type
_entity.pdbx_description
1 polymer ?
#
loop_
_entity_poly.entity_id
_entity_poly.type
_entity_poly.pdbx_seq_one_letter_code
_entity_poly.pdbx_strand_id
1 'polypeptide(L)'
;MRVYLVIMDETEEAQKALRFASRRASKAGGAVHILAIVQKQNFNAFGSVQATIEEEARDRAEIMASSAAGNLFSESGRMPT
;
A
#
# COMPACT_ATOMS: atom_id res chain seq x y z
N MET A 1 -18.21 -10.79 -7.49
CA MET A 1 -17.17 -10.55 -6.46
C MET A 1 -16.79 -9.08 -6.51
N ARG A 2 -16.84 -8.34 -5.39
CA ARG A 2 -16.45 -6.92 -5.35
C ARG A 2 -15.02 -6.79 -4.85
N VAL A 3 -14.23 -5.96 -5.50
CA VAL A 3 -12.85 -5.65 -5.12
C VAL A 3 -12.79 -4.20 -4.63
N TYR A 4 -12.14 -4.00 -3.49
CA TYR A 4 -11.82 -2.68 -2.96
C TYR A 4 -10.33 -2.43 -3.13
N LEU A 5 -9.97 -1.50 -4.01
CA LEU A 5 -8.59 -1.05 -4.15
C LEU A 5 -8.31 0.07 -3.14
N VAL A 6 -7.27 -0.10 -2.35
CA VAL A 6 -6.81 0.90 -1.38
C VAL A 6 -5.44 1.38 -1.83
N ILE A 7 -5.33 2.69 -2.05
CA ILE A 7 -4.05 3.34 -2.31
C ILE A 7 -3.43 3.62 -0.95
N MET A 8 -2.25 3.04 -0.71
CA MET A 8 -1.49 3.20 0.51
C MET A 8 -0.44 4.30 0.34
N ASP A 9 -0.38 5.16 1.35
CA ASP A 9 0.67 6.11 1.61
C ASP A 9 0.92 6.20 3.13
N GLU A 10 1.74 7.16 3.57
CA GLU A 10 2.12 7.34 4.97
C GLU A 10 1.05 8.08 5.80
N THR A 11 -0.11 8.39 5.21
CA THR A 11 -1.17 9.16 5.90
C THR A 11 -2.04 8.26 6.76
N GLU A 12 -2.65 8.86 7.79
CA GLU A 12 -3.65 8.16 8.59
C GLU A 12 -4.93 7.86 7.79
N GLU A 13 -5.23 8.68 6.79
CA GLU A 13 -6.35 8.53 5.88
C GLU A 13 -6.28 7.21 5.11
N ALA A 14 -5.09 6.82 4.62
CA ALA A 14 -4.89 5.54 3.97
C ALA A 14 -5.18 4.36 4.91
N GLN A 15 -4.77 4.44 6.17
CA GLN A 15 -5.07 3.42 7.18
C GLN A 15 -6.59 3.33 7.46
N LYS A 16 -7.27 4.47 7.58
CA LYS A 16 -8.73 4.53 7.74
C LYS A 16 -9.44 3.93 6.51
N ALA A 17 -8.96 4.21 5.30
CA ALA A 17 -9.47 3.66 4.06
C ALA A 17 -9.30 2.14 3.99
N LEU A 18 -8.13 1.61 4.38
CA LEU A 18 -7.86 0.17 4.45
C LEU A 18 -8.85 -0.55 5.38
N ARG A 19 -9.05 -0.01 6.58
CA ARG A 19 -9.99 -0.57 7.56
C ARG A 19 -11.44 -0.54 7.06
N PHE A 20 -11.83 0.53 6.38
CA PHE A 20 -13.16 0.62 5.77
C PHE A 20 -13.34 -0.43 4.66
N ALA A 21 -12.38 -0.51 3.73
CA ALA A 21 -12.37 -1.47 2.63
C ALA A 21 -12.45 -2.91 3.12
N SER A 22 -11.62 -3.27 4.12
CA SER A 22 -11.62 -4.59 4.77
C SER A 22 -12.99 -4.99 5.29
N ARG A 23 -13.63 -4.10 6.07
CA ARG A 23 -14.96 -4.37 6.65
C ARG A 23 -16.03 -4.51 5.58
N ARG A 24 -15.96 -3.72 4.51
CA ARG A 24 -16.90 -3.79 3.39
C ARG A 24 -16.70 -5.05 2.55
N ALA A 25 -15.45 -5.40 2.23
CA ALA A 25 -15.09 -6.63 1.54
C ALA A 25 -15.57 -7.86 2.31
N SER A 26 -15.32 -7.90 3.63
CA SER A 26 -15.79 -8.98 4.51
C SER A 26 -17.32 -9.18 4.45
N LYS A 27 -18.10 -8.10 4.55
CA LYS A 27 -19.57 -8.16 4.47
C LYS A 27 -20.11 -8.55 3.09
N ALA A 28 -19.37 -8.24 2.03
CA ALA A 28 -19.79 -8.47 0.65
C ALA A 28 -19.24 -9.77 0.05
N GLY A 29 -18.46 -10.56 0.81
CA GLY A 29 -17.72 -11.71 0.27
C GLY A 29 -16.73 -11.30 -0.82
N GLY A 30 -16.12 -10.11 -0.69
CA GLY A 30 -15.18 -9.53 -1.62
C GLY A 30 -13.73 -9.59 -1.14
N ALA A 31 -12.84 -8.93 -1.89
CA ALA A 31 -11.41 -8.84 -1.60
C ALA A 31 -10.95 -7.38 -1.48
N VAL A 32 -9.79 -7.19 -0.85
CA VAL A 32 -9.08 -5.91 -0.77
C VAL A 32 -7.78 -6.06 -1.53
N HIS A 33 -7.48 -5.08 -2.38
CA HIS A 33 -6.18 -4.94 -3.02
C HIS A 33 -5.47 -3.72 -2.47
N ILE A 34 -4.17 -3.84 -2.24
CA ILE A 34 -3.32 -2.76 -1.75
C ILE A 34 -2.42 -2.29 -2.90
N LEU A 35 -2.34 -0.97 -3.09
CA LEU A 35 -1.45 -0.34 -4.05
C LEU A 35 -0.65 0.75 -3.38
N ALA A 36 0.67 0.58 -3.28
CA ALA A 36 1.59 1.66 -2.91
C ALA A 36 2.21 2.26 -4.18
N ILE A 37 2.17 3.59 -4.31
CA ILE A 37 2.64 4.29 -5.51
C ILE A 37 3.98 4.98 -5.21
N VAL A 38 5.03 4.57 -5.89
CA VAL A 38 6.32 5.26 -5.87
C VAL A 38 6.28 6.43 -6.83
N GLN A 39 6.35 7.65 -6.30
CA GLN A 39 6.42 8.86 -7.12
C GLN A 39 7.72 8.89 -7.92
N LYS A 40 7.62 9.15 -9.23
CA LYS A 40 8.80 9.36 -10.07
C LYS A 40 9.54 10.58 -9.56
N GLN A 41 10.83 10.43 -9.32
CA GLN A 41 11.69 11.53 -8.94
C GLN A 41 11.99 12.40 -10.16
N ASN A 42 12.01 13.72 -9.97
CA ASN A 42 12.47 14.63 -11.02
C ASN A 42 13.98 14.43 -11.21
N PHE A 43 14.41 14.40 -12.48
CA PHE A 43 15.80 14.23 -12.84
C PHE A 43 16.66 15.35 -12.22
N ASN A 44 17.68 14.99 -11.45
CA ASN A 44 18.68 15.91 -10.92
C ASN A 44 20.02 15.68 -11.64
N ALA A 45 20.74 16.76 -11.96
CA ALA A 45 22.00 16.71 -12.73
C ALA A 45 23.13 15.88 -12.06
N PHE A 46 22.96 15.49 -10.80
CA PHE A 46 23.84 14.56 -10.07
C PHE A 46 23.29 13.14 -10.12
N GLY A 47 23.40 12.49 -11.29
CA GLY A 47 22.82 11.16 -11.55
C GLY A 47 23.40 10.01 -10.72
N SER A 48 24.52 10.22 -10.01
CA SER A 48 25.19 9.16 -9.23
C SER A 48 24.42 8.70 -7.99
N VAL A 49 23.47 9.49 -7.48
CA VAL A 49 22.66 9.13 -6.30
C VAL A 49 21.21 8.79 -6.69
N GLN A 50 20.81 9.06 -7.93
CA GLN A 50 19.42 8.92 -8.36
C GLN A 50 18.92 7.46 -8.26
N ALA A 51 19.73 6.49 -8.73
CA ALA A 51 19.35 5.08 -8.69
C ALA A 51 19.10 4.59 -7.25
N THR A 52 19.96 5.00 -6.31
CA THR A 52 19.81 4.67 -4.89
C THR A 52 18.54 5.28 -4.28
N ILE A 53 18.23 6.54 -4.60
CA ILE A 53 17.00 7.20 -4.10
C ILE A 53 15.75 6.49 -4.65
N GLU A 54 15.76 6.09 -5.92
CA GLU A 54 14.65 5.35 -6.54
C GLU A 54 14.46 3.96 -5.91
N GLU A 55 15.57 3.27 -5.61
CA GLU A 55 15.56 1.98 -4.92
C GLU A 55 15.02 2.12 -3.48
N GLU A 56 15.54 3.06 -2.69
CA GLU A 56 15.04 3.34 -1.33
C GLU A 56 13.55 3.72 -1.32
N ALA A 57 13.08 4.47 -2.33
CA ALA A 57 11.67 4.82 -2.46
C ALA A 57 10.81 3.58 -2.77
N ARG A 58 11.31 2.64 -3.58
CA ARG A 58 10.65 1.36 -3.84
C ARG A 58 10.58 0.50 -2.58
N ASP A 59 11.69 0.36 -1.87
CA ASP A 59 11.77 -0.45 -0.66
C ASP A 59 10.81 0.06 0.41
N ARG A 60 10.74 1.39 0.61
CA ARG A 60 9.76 2.00 1.53
C ARG A 60 8.31 1.68 1.15
N ALA A 61 7.97 1.77 -0.14
CA ALA A 61 6.63 1.44 -0.61
C ALA A 61 6.29 -0.05 -0.40
N GLU A 62 7.24 -0.95 -0.61
CA GLU A 62 7.07 -2.39 -0.40
C GLU A 62 6.90 -2.73 1.09
N ILE A 63 7.72 -2.15 1.96
CA ILE A 63 7.60 -2.30 3.42
C ILE A 63 6.24 -1.79 3.90
N MET A 64 5.80 -0.64 3.40
CA MET A 64 4.50 -0.05 3.75
C MET A 64 3.35 -0.98 3.35
N ALA A 65 3.34 -1.44 2.09
CA ALA A 65 2.29 -2.33 1.59
C ALA A 65 2.26 -3.67 2.34
N SER A 66 3.43 -4.26 2.60
CA SER A 66 3.57 -5.53 3.32
C SER A 66 3.14 -5.40 4.79
N SER A 67 3.50 -4.29 5.44
CA SER A 67 3.11 -4.00 6.81
C SER A 67 1.59 -3.79 6.92
N ALA A 68 1.00 -3.05 5.98
CA ALA A 68 -0.44 -2.84 5.89
C ALA A 68 -1.19 -4.18 5.68
N ALA A 69 -0.66 -5.05 4.82
CA ALA A 69 -1.20 -6.39 4.60
C ALA A 69 -1.12 -7.27 5.86
N GLY A 70 0.01 -7.26 6.56
CA GLY A 70 0.20 -8.00 7.80
C GLY A 70 -0.73 -7.54 8.92
N ASN A 71 -0.89 -6.24 9.11
CA ASN A 71 -1.83 -5.66 10.08
C ASN A 71 -3.29 -6.00 9.74
N LEU A 72 -3.65 -5.93 8.45
CA LEU A 72 -4.99 -6.33 8.02
C LEU A 72 -5.24 -7.82 8.26
N PHE A 73 -4.25 -8.68 8.00
CA PHE A 73 -4.38 -10.12 8.24
C PHE A 73 -4.56 -10.43 9.72
N SER A 74 -3.80 -9.77 10.61
CA SER A 74 -3.93 -9.98 12.07
C SER A 74 -5.30 -9.53 12.60
N GLU A 75 -5.87 -8.46 12.05
CA GLU A 75 -7.20 -7.96 12.47
C GLU A 75 -8.37 -8.75 11.87
N SER A 76 -8.26 -9.20 10.61
CA SER A 76 -9.40 -9.70 9.84
C SER A 76 -9.33 -11.18 9.44
N GLY A 77 -8.16 -11.82 9.61
CA GLY A 77 -7.90 -13.19 9.19
C GLY A 77 -7.88 -13.40 7.68
N ARG A 78 -7.90 -12.32 6.88
CA ARG A 78 -7.90 -12.37 5.40
C ARG A 78 -6.71 -11.61 4.85
N MET A 79 -5.94 -12.25 3.98
CA MET A 79 -4.87 -11.57 3.26
C MET A 79 -5.46 -10.70 2.15
N PRO A 80 -5.07 -9.42 2.05
CA PRO A 80 -5.25 -8.67 0.82
C PRO A 80 -4.36 -9.26 -0.29
N THR A 81 -4.76 -9.03 -1.53
CA THR A 81 -4.09 -9.55 -2.75
C THR A 81 -3.49 -8.45 -3.59
#